data_AF-A0A969IHJ5-F1
#
_entry.id   AF-A0A969IHJ5-F1
#
_cell.length_a   1.000
_cell.length_b   1.000
_cell.length_c   1.000
_cell.angle_alpha   90.00
_cell.angle_beta   90.00
_cell.angle_gamma   90.00
#
_symmetry.space_group_name_H-M   'P 1'
#
loop_
_entity.id
_entity.type
_entity.pdbx_description
1 polymer ?
#
loop_
_entity_poly.entity_id
_entity_poly.type
_entity_poly.pdbx_seq_one_letter_code
_entity_poly.pdbx_strand_id
1 'polypeptide(L)'
;MAHARNPHHQPPFWMQMWHVFALTSTGIGMLLLTVPIILPTIKQLGIDPIVFGVLVVRMVEIGLITPPVGLNVFVLRGVAPNVSMVDMFKGCGWFVFVDIINVAILIAFPQIILLIPQTMIR
;
A
#
# COMPACT_ATOMS: atom_id res chain seq x y z
N MET A 1 -33.25 -9.51 36.21
CA MET A 1 -32.91 -8.09 36.46
C MET A 1 -31.42 -7.89 36.19
N ALA A 2 -31.11 -7.03 35.22
CA ALA A 2 -29.86 -6.31 34.98
C ALA A 2 -28.52 -7.03 35.28
N HIS A 3 -27.96 -7.70 34.26
CA HIS A 3 -26.52 -7.93 34.19
C HIS A 3 -25.87 -6.68 33.57
N ALA A 4 -25.49 -5.73 34.45
CA ALA A 4 -24.88 -4.46 34.08
C ALA A 4 -23.53 -4.69 33.39
N ARG A 5 -23.49 -4.52 32.07
CA ARG A 5 -22.25 -4.35 31.30
C ARG A 5 -21.56 -3.09 31.81
N ASN A 6 -20.45 -3.27 32.52
CA ASN A 6 -19.58 -2.21 33.00
C ASN A 6 -19.02 -1.39 31.79
N PRO A 7 -19.32 -0.08 31.67
CA PRO A 7 -18.94 0.72 30.51
C PRO A 7 -17.50 1.28 30.55
N HIS A 8 -16.69 0.96 31.56
CA HIS A 8 -15.40 1.64 31.82
C HIS A 8 -14.13 0.95 31.32
N HIS A 9 -14.21 -0.09 30.50
CA HIS A 9 -13.06 -0.61 29.73
C HIS A 9 -13.04 -0.06 28.30
N GLN A 10 -13.44 1.20 28.13
CA GLN A 10 -13.14 1.96 26.92
C GLN A 10 -11.61 2.14 26.88
N PRO A 11 -10.89 1.62 25.87
CA PRO A 11 -9.46 1.85 25.77
C PRO A 11 -9.22 3.36 25.79
N PRO A 12 -8.16 3.84 26.47
CA PRO A 12 -7.95 5.27 26.65
C PRO A 12 -7.97 6.03 25.32
N PHE A 13 -8.49 7.26 25.32
CA PHE A 13 -8.67 8.07 24.11
C PHE A 13 -7.37 8.20 23.27
N TRP A 14 -6.21 8.26 23.92
CA TRP A 14 -4.91 8.29 23.25
C TRP A 14 -4.60 6.98 22.48
N MET A 15 -5.09 5.83 22.94
CA MET A 15 -4.91 4.52 22.29
C MET A 15 -5.83 4.39 21.07
N GLN A 16 -7.02 4.99 21.14
CA GLN A 16 -7.92 5.12 19.98
C GLN A 16 -7.31 6.04 18.93
N MET A 17 -6.69 7.15 19.35
CA MET A 17 -5.99 8.08 18.45
C MET A 17 -4.74 7.46 17.82
N TRP A 18 -3.99 6.63 18.55
CA TRP A 18 -2.85 5.86 18.03
C TRP A 18 -3.29 4.90 16.91
N HIS A 19 -4.37 4.14 17.10
CA HIS A 19 -4.86 3.23 16.07
C HIS A 19 -5.28 3.98 14.81
N VAL A 20 -5.96 5.12 14.94
CA VAL A 20 -6.33 5.97 13.81
C VAL A 20 -5.08 6.48 13.08
N PHE A 21 -4.07 6.98 13.82
CA PHE A 21 -2.81 7.45 13.23
C PHE A 21 -2.01 6.34 12.54
N ALA A 22 -2.00 5.14 13.12
CA ALA A 22 -1.36 3.94 12.56
C ALA A 22 -2.08 3.44 11.30
N LEU A 23 -3.41 3.54 11.25
CA LEU A 23 -4.22 3.24 10.07
C LEU A 23 -4.04 4.30 8.95
N THR A 24 -3.83 5.58 9.29
CA THR A 24 -3.67 6.66 8.30
C THR A 24 -2.27 6.78 7.72
N SER A 25 -1.23 6.32 8.43
CA SER A 25 0.18 6.44 7.99
C SER A 25 0.61 5.36 6.99
N THR A 26 -0.31 4.56 6.46
CA THR A 26 0.00 3.43 5.60
C THR A 26 0.30 3.87 4.17
N GLY A 27 1.44 3.45 3.63
CA GLY A 27 1.89 3.70 2.26
C GLY A 27 3.17 4.52 2.20
N ILE A 28 3.04 5.84 2.05
CA ILE A 28 4.19 6.74 1.78
C ILE A 28 5.10 6.90 3.01
N GLY A 29 4.55 6.98 4.23
CA GLY A 29 5.36 7.13 5.45
C GLY A 29 6.27 5.94 5.72
N MET A 30 5.76 4.72 5.50
CA MET A 30 6.56 3.50 5.65
C MET A 30 7.62 3.37 4.55
N LEU A 31 7.29 3.74 3.30
CA LEU A 31 8.25 3.80 2.19
C LEU A 31 9.40 4.77 2.48
N LEU A 32 9.10 6.00 2.89
CA LEU A 32 10.11 7.04 3.13
C LEU A 32 11.07 6.67 4.28
N LEU A 33 10.61 5.89 5.25
CA LEU A 33 11.44 5.41 6.35
C LEU A 33 12.26 4.16 5.96
N THR A 34 11.68 3.23 5.21
CA THR A 34 12.33 1.95 4.87
C THR A 34 13.33 2.05 3.72
N VAL A 35 13.05 2.90 2.73
CA VAL A 35 13.94 3.10 1.56
C VAL A 35 15.37 3.47 1.97
N PRO A 36 15.65 4.54 2.74
CA PRO A 36 17.01 4.93 3.09
C PRO A 36 17.76 3.87 3.92
N ILE A 37 17.03 3.05 4.69
CA ILE A 37 17.59 1.97 5.49
C ILE A 37 17.98 0.77 4.62
N ILE A 38 17.15 0.44 3.61
CA ILE A 38 17.36 -0.73 2.74
C ILE A 38 18.28 -0.42 1.56
N LEU A 39 18.35 0.83 1.10
CA LEU A 39 19.22 1.29 0.01
C LEU A 39 20.69 0.83 0.10
N PRO A 40 21.41 0.96 1.24
CA PRO A 40 22.79 0.48 1.32
C PRO A 40 22.91 -1.04 1.10
N THR A 41 21.95 -1.81 1.61
CA THR A 41 21.90 -3.27 1.42
C THR A 41 21.67 -3.64 -0.04
N ILE A 42 20.74 -2.96 -0.72
CA ILE A 42 20.44 -3.18 -2.15
C ILE A 42 21.65 -2.89 -3.04
N LYS A 43 22.38 -1.80 -2.74
CA LYS A 43 23.63 -1.47 -3.44
C LYS A 43 24.72 -2.52 -3.23
N GLN A 44 24.81 -3.11 -2.03
CA GLN A 44 25.76 -4.20 -1.76
C GLN A 44 25.42 -5.49 -2.52
N LEU A 45 24.13 -5.76 -2.75
CA LEU A 45 23.66 -6.87 -3.57
C LEU A 45 23.82 -6.63 -5.09
N GLY A 46 24.28 -5.46 -5.52
CA GLY A 46 24.44 -5.12 -6.94
C GLY A 46 23.13 -4.91 -7.69
N ILE A 47 22.01 -4.76 -6.98
CA ILE A 47 20.69 -4.48 -7.56
C ILE A 47 20.57 -2.97 -7.79
N ASP A 48 20.02 -2.56 -8.94
CA ASP A 48 19.75 -1.16 -9.22
C ASP A 48 18.70 -0.60 -8.23
N PRO A 49 19.02 0.45 -7.46
CA PRO A 49 18.09 1.07 -6.51
C PRO A 49 16.79 1.57 -7.13
N ILE A 50 16.81 2.00 -8.39
CA ILE A 50 15.63 2.51 -9.11
C ILE A 50 14.66 1.36 -9.37
N VAL A 51 15.16 0.23 -9.85
CA VAL A 51 14.36 -0.97 -10.10
C VAL A 51 13.74 -1.46 -8.78
N PHE A 52 14.53 -1.52 -7.72
CA PHE A 52 14.02 -1.85 -6.39
C PHE A 52 12.93 -0.88 -5.93
N GLY A 53 13.17 0.43 -6.01
CA GLY A 53 12.21 1.45 -5.61
C GLY A 53 10.88 1.35 -6.35
N VAL A 54 10.92 1.13 -7.67
CA VAL A 54 9.70 0.94 -8.48
C VAL A 54 8.93 -0.31 -8.05
N LEU A 55 9.62 -1.42 -7.80
CA LEU A 55 8.98 -2.64 -7.32
C LEU A 55 8.32 -2.45 -5.95
N VAL A 56 8.99 -1.77 -5.02
CA VAL A 56 8.41 -1.50 -3.70
C VAL A 56 7.19 -0.57 -3.79
N VAL A 57 7.25 0.48 -4.63
CA VAL A 57 6.09 1.36 -4.88
C VAL A 57 4.91 0.57 -5.45
N ARG A 58 5.15 -0.32 -6.41
CA ARG A 58 4.11 -1.20 -6.97
C ARG A 58 3.48 -2.10 -5.91
N MET A 59 4.29 -2.70 -5.03
CA MET A 59 3.77 -3.52 -3.93
C MET A 59 2.87 -2.72 -2.99
N VAL A 60 3.21 -1.46 -2.74
CA VAL A 60 2.38 -0.55 -1.94
C VAL A 60 1.08 -0.20 -2.67
N GLU A 61 1.12 0.07 -3.97
CA GLU A 61 -0.09 0.32 -4.78
C GLU A 61 -1.07 -0.86 -4.73
N ILE A 62 -0.58 -2.10 -4.88
CA ILE A 62 -1.40 -3.32 -4.76
C ILE A 62 -2.00 -3.42 -3.36
N GLY A 63 -1.21 -3.11 -2.32
CA GLY A 63 -1.66 -3.09 -0.92
C GLY A 63 -2.81 -2.12 -0.67
N LEU A 64 -2.81 -0.95 -1.34
CA LEU A 64 -3.85 0.07 -1.20
C LEU A 64 -5.19 -0.32 -1.84
N ILE A 65 -5.19 -1.24 -2.80
CA ILE A 65 -6.39 -1.71 -3.50
C ILE A 65 -6.94 -3.02 -2.89
N THR A 66 -6.07 -3.89 -2.38
CA THR A 66 -6.43 -5.22 -1.89
C THR A 66 -7.01 -5.13 -0.46
N PRO A 67 -8.01 -5.96 -0.08
CA PRO A 67 -8.72 -5.88 1.21
C PRO A 67 -7.91 -5.73 2.52
N PRO A 68 -6.68 -6.26 2.72
CA PRO A 68 -5.97 -6.11 3.99
C PRO A 68 -5.69 -4.65 4.39
N VAL A 69 -5.60 -3.72 3.43
CA VAL A 69 -5.57 -2.27 3.71
C VAL A 69 -6.68 -1.56 2.92
N GLY A 70 -6.79 -1.82 1.62
CA GLY A 70 -7.96 -1.49 0.79
C GLY A 70 -8.40 -0.02 0.82
N LEU A 71 -7.50 0.89 1.21
CA LEU A 71 -7.81 2.28 1.54
C LEU A 71 -8.59 2.96 0.42
N ASN A 72 -8.22 2.71 -0.84
CA ASN A 72 -8.88 3.31 -2.00
C ASN A 72 -10.35 2.86 -2.09
N VAL A 73 -10.64 1.60 -1.81
CA VAL A 73 -12.01 1.04 -1.80
C VAL A 73 -12.80 1.54 -0.58
N PHE A 74 -12.15 1.71 0.57
CA PHE A 74 -12.75 2.30 1.76
C PHE A 74 -13.17 3.76 1.58
N VAL A 75 -12.31 4.57 0.93
CA VAL A 75 -12.65 5.95 0.58
C VAL A 75 -13.80 5.99 -0.43
N LEU A 76 -13.80 5.09 -1.42
CA LEU A 76 -14.85 5.02 -2.44
C LEU A 76 -16.23 4.72 -1.83
N ARG A 77 -16.30 3.88 -0.78
CA ARG A 77 -17.54 3.59 -0.03
C ARG A 77 -18.14 4.81 0.65
N GLY A 78 -17.30 5.79 1.03
CA GLY A 78 -17.75 7.06 1.60
C GLY A 78 -18.45 7.96 0.57
N VAL A 79 -18.08 7.86 -0.71
CA VAL A 79 -18.63 8.67 -1.80
C VAL A 79 -19.82 7.97 -2.48
N ALA A 80 -19.77 6.65 -2.61
CA ALA A 80 -20.80 5.84 -3.26
C ALA A 80 -21.40 4.83 -2.28
N PRO A 81 -22.30 5.26 -1.37
CA PRO A 81 -22.76 4.40 -0.29
C PRO A 81 -23.74 3.29 -0.72
N ASN A 82 -24.22 3.34 -1.97
CA ASN A 82 -25.21 2.42 -2.51
C ASN A 82 -24.60 1.11 -3.06
N VAL A 83 -23.27 1.02 -3.15
CA VAL A 83 -22.56 -0.16 -3.66
C VAL A 83 -21.96 -0.93 -2.49
N SER A 84 -22.11 -2.26 -2.49
CA SER A 84 -21.58 -3.10 -1.42
C SER A 84 -20.05 -3.15 -1.49
N MET A 85 -19.39 -3.31 -0.33
CA MET A 85 -17.93 -3.43 -0.27
C MET A 85 -17.43 -4.62 -1.12
N VAL A 86 -18.20 -5.70 -1.11
CA VAL A 86 -17.90 -6.94 -1.83
C VAL A 86 -17.93 -6.72 -3.34
N ASP A 87 -18.89 -5.94 -3.85
CA ASP A 87 -18.98 -5.62 -5.28
C ASP A 87 -17.84 -4.70 -5.72
N MET A 88 -17.43 -3.76 -4.87
CA MET A 88 -16.27 -2.90 -5.12
C MET A 88 -14.98 -3.72 -5.21
N PHE A 89 -14.73 -4.61 -4.24
CA PHE A 89 -13.55 -5.49 -4.29
C PHE A 89 -13.58 -6.47 -5.46
N LYS A 90 -14.77 -6.95 -5.88
CA LYS A 90 -14.93 -7.73 -7.11
C LYS A 90 -14.51 -6.93 -8.35
N GLY A 91 -14.92 -5.67 -8.44
CA GLY A 91 -14.51 -4.78 -9.53
C GLY A 91 -13.00 -4.52 -9.54
N CYS A 92 -12.40 -4.34 -8.36
CA CYS A 92 -10.95 -4.17 -8.23
C CYS A 92 -10.14 -5.43 -8.56
N GLY A 93 -10.73 -6.63 -8.52
CA GLY A 93 -10.03 -7.88 -8.83
C GLY A 93 -9.38 -7.89 -10.22
N TRP A 94 -10.03 -7.30 -11.23
CA TRP A 94 -9.45 -7.15 -12.56
C TRP A 94 -8.23 -6.20 -12.57
N PHE A 95 -8.29 -5.15 -11.77
CA PHE A 95 -7.19 -4.19 -11.66
C PHE A 95 -5.95 -4.83 -11.02
N VAL A 96 -6.15 -5.63 -9.96
CA VAL A 96 -5.08 -6.39 -9.31
C VAL A 96 -4.45 -7.39 -10.28
N PHE A 97 -5.25 -8.06 -11.11
CA PHE A 97 -4.73 -8.98 -12.12
C PHE A 97 -3.82 -8.29 -13.15
N VAL A 98 -4.25 -7.13 -13.67
CA VAL A 98 -3.43 -6.34 -14.60
C VAL A 98 -2.14 -5.86 -13.93
N ASP A 99 -2.21 -5.44 -12.67
CA ASP A 99 -1.03 -4.94 -11.95
C ASP A 99 -0.01 -6.07 -11.64
N ILE A 100 -0.48 -7.29 -11.35
CA ILE A 100 0.40 -8.47 -11.24
C ILE A 100 1.13 -8.74 -12.57
N ILE A 101 0.43 -8.67 -13.70
CA ILE A 101 1.04 -8.82 -15.02
C ILE A 101 2.08 -7.72 -15.24
N ASN A 102 1.76 -6.48 -14.88
CA ASN A 102 2.67 -5.34 -15.00
C ASN A 102 3.95 -5.56 -14.17
N VAL A 103 3.81 -5.98 -12.92
CA VAL A 103 4.96 -6.33 -12.06
C VAL A 103 5.79 -7.46 -12.67
N ALA A 104 5.16 -8.51 -13.21
CA ALA A 104 5.88 -9.60 -13.85
C ALA A 104 6.68 -9.12 -15.08
N ILE A 105 6.11 -8.22 -15.89
CA ILE A 105 6.80 -7.60 -17.03
C ILE A 105 7.96 -6.74 -16.55
N LEU A 106 7.78 -5.95 -15.49
CA LEU A 106 8.84 -5.10 -14.92
C LEU A 106 10.02 -5.90 -14.37
N ILE A 107 9.76 -7.08 -13.78
CA ILE A 107 10.79 -8.01 -13.32
C ILE A 107 11.51 -8.66 -14.50
N ALA A 108 10.77 -9.07 -15.54
CA ALA A 108 11.35 -9.70 -16.73
C ALA A 108 12.15 -8.71 -17.59
N PHE A 109 11.72 -7.45 -17.64
CA PHE A 109 12.31 -6.39 -18.47
C PHE A 109 12.60 -5.13 -17.63
N PRO A 110 13.58 -5.18 -16.71
CA PRO A 110 13.93 -4.03 -15.86
C PRO A 110 14.47 -2.84 -16.68
N GLN A 111 14.87 -3.07 -17.93
CA GLN A 111 15.28 -2.00 -18.84
C GLN A 111 14.17 -0.99 -19.13
N ILE A 112 12.90 -1.38 -19.05
CA ILE A 112 11.76 -0.46 -19.20
C ILE A 112 11.80 0.61 -18.11
N ILE A 113 12.18 0.23 -16.89
CA ILE A 113 12.31 1.14 -15.76
C ILE A 113 13.49 2.10 -15.96
N LEU A 114 14.60 1.58 -16.47
CA LEU A 114 15.85 2.32 -16.61
C LEU A 114 15.90 3.22 -17.85
N LEU A 115 15.03 2.98 -18.84
CA LEU A 115 14.95 3.76 -20.07
C LEU A 115 14.79 5.27 -19.78
N ILE A 116 13.86 5.61 -18.88
CA ILE A 116 13.56 7.01 -18.54
C ILE A 116 14.74 7.67 -17.78
N PRO A 117 15.26 7.11 -16.67
CA PRO A 117 16.45 7.64 -16.00
C PRO A 117 17.67 7.83 -16.92
N GLN A 118 17.93 6.86 -17.80
CA GLN A 118 19.08 6.91 -18.72
C GLN A 118 18.98 8.03 -19.75
N THR A 119 17.75 8.44 -20.11
CA THR A 119 17.53 9.54 -21.06
C THR A 119 17.52 10.92 -20.40
N MET A 120 17.18 11.02 -19.11
CA MET A 120 17.14 12.29 -18.38
C MET A 120 18.46 12.69 -17.69
N ILE A 121 19.32 11.73 -17.35
CA ILE A 121 20.58 11.97 -16.60
C ILE A 121 21.78 12.18 -17.55
N ARG A 122 21.52 12.62 -18.79
CA ARG A 122 22.56 12.87 -19.80
C ARG A 122 22.88 14.35 -19.89
#